data_AF-A0A0R1XTM4-F1
#
_entry.id   AF-A0A0R1XTM4-F1
#
_cell.length_a   1.000
_cell.length_b   1.000
_cell.length_c   1.000
_cell.angle_alpha   90.00
_cell.angle_beta   90.00
_cell.angle_gamma   90.00
#
_symmetry.space_group_name_H-M   'P 1'
#
loop_
_entity.id
_entity.type
_entity.pdbx_description
1 polymer ?
#
loop_
_entity_poly.entity_id
_entity_poly.type
_entity_poly.pdbx_seq_one_letter_code
_entity_poly.pdbx_strand_id
1 'polypeptide(L)'
;MTAYHKQTLILTTEGQVVALKQPLRECLKSFCIQNGIYQYEMDAYYDRVKCRTQGLIAGHNRLVPSQGTSNARVVYYMAHFLGNYCYSTERDRLLVSFEDFHLQIYIDASLKSFKRIVNAADRVSVLQLQNIQNKIALYGMWRTESNLIRASDTYCSRQDGLRLNQDVRFQMLLNAARASFINTFGEEPDADFRHQLERSVNRRFRG
;
A
#
# COMPACT_ATOMS: atom_id res chain seq x y z
N MET A 1 30.27 -9.64 -5.76
CA MET A 1 28.90 -9.78 -6.30
C MET A 1 28.25 -11.01 -5.66
N THR A 2 27.31 -10.85 -4.73
CA THR A 2 26.65 -11.99 -4.07
C THR A 2 25.45 -12.49 -4.89
N ALA A 3 25.23 -13.81 -4.88
CA ALA A 3 24.21 -14.53 -5.66
C ALA A 3 22.76 -14.07 -5.43
N TYR A 4 22.50 -13.33 -4.33
CA TYR A 4 21.19 -12.83 -3.94
C TYR A 4 20.64 -11.69 -4.82
N HIS A 5 21.45 -11.09 -5.70
CA HIS A 5 20.94 -10.05 -6.60
C HIS A 5 20.06 -10.58 -7.74
N LYS A 6 20.01 -11.90 -7.95
CA LYS A 6 19.22 -12.52 -9.04
C LYS A 6 18.15 -13.49 -8.53
N GLN A 7 18.01 -13.63 -7.20
CA GLN A 7 17.16 -14.64 -6.60
C GLN A 7 16.45 -14.09 -5.37
N THR A 8 15.22 -14.55 -5.12
CA THR A 8 14.41 -14.15 -3.97
C THR A 8 13.98 -15.38 -3.22
N LEU A 9 14.25 -15.41 -1.93
CA LEU A 9 13.76 -16.47 -1.05
C LEU A 9 12.37 -16.10 -0.54
N ILE A 10 11.44 -17.04 -0.65
CA ILE A 10 10.08 -16.93 -0.15
C ILE A 10 9.90 -18.02 0.90
N LEU A 11 9.39 -17.65 2.06
CA LEU A 11 8.89 -18.59 3.04
C LEU A 11 7.36 -18.69 2.83
N THR A 12 6.89 -19.87 2.43
CA THR A 12 5.47 -20.11 2.22
C THR A 12 4.74 -20.19 3.56
N THR A 13 3.42 -20.12 3.49
CA THR A 13 2.50 -20.31 4.63
C THR A 13 2.62 -21.70 5.26
N GLU A 14 3.13 -22.68 4.51
CA GLU A 14 3.40 -24.05 4.96
C GLU A 14 4.78 -24.20 5.61
N GLY A 15 5.53 -23.10 5.78
CA GLY A 15 6.89 -23.12 6.31
C GLY A 15 7.95 -23.60 5.31
N GLN A 16 7.61 -23.75 4.04
CA GLN A 16 8.56 -24.18 3.01
C GLN A 16 9.36 -22.99 2.47
N VAL A 17 10.65 -23.19 2.25
CA VAL A 17 11.52 -22.19 1.64
C VAL A 17 11.61 -22.45 0.13
N VAL A 18 11.14 -21.49 -0.66
CA VAL A 18 11.19 -21.52 -2.13
C VAL A 18 12.13 -20.44 -2.63
N ALA A 19 13.05 -20.81 -3.51
CA ALA A 19 13.96 -19.87 -4.17
C ALA A 19 13.46 -19.54 -5.58
N LEU A 20 13.02 -18.30 -5.78
CA LEU A 20 12.69 -17.79 -7.10
C LEU A 20 13.95 -17.33 -7.82
N LYS A 21 14.11 -17.72 -9.09
CA LYS A 21 15.21 -17.27 -9.97
C LYS A 21 15.00 -15.84 -10.50
N GLN A 22 14.50 -14.94 -9.66
CA GLN A 22 14.21 -13.55 -9.99
C GLN A 22 14.57 -12.64 -8.82
N PRO A 23 15.03 -11.40 -9.07
CA PRO A 23 15.30 -10.44 -8.01
C PRO A 23 14.01 -9.95 -7.35
N LEU A 24 14.11 -9.53 -6.08
CA LEU A 24 12.98 -9.10 -5.26
C LEU A 24 12.13 -8.03 -5.96
N ARG A 25 12.79 -7.08 -6.65
CA ARG A 25 12.11 -6.02 -7.40
C ARG A 25 11.13 -6.55 -8.45
N GLU A 26 11.52 -7.58 -9.20
CA GLU A 26 10.65 -8.17 -10.23
C GLU A 26 9.53 -9.01 -9.61
N CYS A 27 9.79 -9.67 -8.48
CA CYS A 27 8.75 -10.36 -7.71
C CYS A 27 7.69 -9.38 -7.20
N LEU A 28 8.11 -8.25 -6.61
CA LEU A 28 7.19 -7.20 -6.14
C LEU A 28 6.41 -6.55 -7.29
N LYS A 29 7.07 -6.29 -8.42
CA LYS A 29 6.41 -5.78 -9.63
C LYS A 29 5.33 -6.75 -10.13
N SER A 30 5.65 -8.04 -10.19
CA SER A 30 4.71 -9.09 -10.60
C SER A 30 3.53 -9.16 -9.63
N PHE A 31 3.80 -9.09 -8.32
CA PHE A 31 2.76 -9.03 -7.29
C PHE A 31 1.83 -7.83 -7.50
N CYS A 32 2.37 -6.63 -7.76
CA CYS A 32 1.54 -5.44 -8.04
C CYS A 32 0.65 -5.62 -9.27
N ILE A 33 1.20 -6.14 -10.38
CA ILE A 33 0.44 -6.35 -11.62
C ILE A 33 -0.70 -7.35 -11.38
N GLN A 34 -0.42 -8.48 -10.75
CA GLN A 34 -1.41 -9.53 -10.49
C GLN A 34 -2.53 -9.08 -9.55
N ASN A 35 -2.23 -8.19 -8.61
CA ASN A 35 -3.19 -7.69 -7.62
C ASN A 35 -3.77 -6.32 -7.99
N GLY A 36 -3.47 -5.78 -9.18
CA GLY A 36 -3.96 -4.46 -9.61
C GLY A 36 -3.54 -3.32 -8.69
N ILE A 37 -2.34 -3.39 -8.09
CA ILE A 37 -1.81 -2.37 -7.19
C ILE A 37 -1.08 -1.32 -8.01
N TYR A 38 -1.63 -0.10 -8.01
CA TYR A 38 -1.06 1.02 -8.75
C TYR A 38 -0.28 1.96 -7.85
N GLN A 39 0.97 2.27 -8.25
CA GLN A 39 1.87 3.10 -7.45
C GLN A 39 1.28 4.49 -7.14
N TYR A 40 0.69 5.16 -8.12
CA TYR A 40 0.09 6.48 -7.94
C TYR A 40 -1.08 6.49 -6.94
N GLU A 41 -1.81 5.38 -6.82
CA GLU A 41 -2.89 5.23 -5.85
C GLU A 41 -2.31 5.00 -4.44
N MET A 42 -1.29 4.15 -4.34
CA MET A 42 -0.56 3.94 -3.09
C MET A 42 0.06 5.24 -2.58
N ASP A 43 0.70 6.02 -3.45
CA ASP A 43 1.28 7.32 -3.10
C ASP A 43 0.23 8.23 -2.46
N ALA A 44 -0.94 8.38 -3.09
CA ALA A 44 -2.03 9.20 -2.57
C ALA A 44 -2.52 8.75 -1.18
N TYR A 45 -2.64 7.44 -0.95
CA TYR A 45 -3.03 6.91 0.36
C TYR A 45 -1.94 7.09 1.42
N TYR A 46 -0.67 6.84 1.06
CA TYR A 46 0.46 6.93 1.97
C TYR A 46 0.80 8.39 2.35
N ASP A 47 0.59 9.33 1.45
CA ASP A 47 0.65 10.77 1.73
C ASP A 47 -0.38 11.17 2.79
N ARG A 48 -1.61 10.65 2.69
CA ARG A 48 -2.69 10.92 3.65
C ARG A 48 -2.38 10.39 5.05
N VAL A 49 -1.76 9.22 5.16
CA VAL A 49 -1.35 8.65 6.46
C VAL A 49 0.00 9.16 6.95
N LYS A 50 0.69 10.00 6.16
CA LYS A 50 1.99 10.62 6.45
C LYS A 50 3.10 9.59 6.71
N CYS A 51 3.15 8.53 5.91
CA CYS A 51 4.19 7.50 6.02
C CYS A 51 4.95 7.34 4.71
N ARG A 52 6.28 7.57 4.74
CA ARG A 52 7.14 7.44 3.56
C ARG A 52 7.43 6.00 3.15
N THR A 53 7.38 5.07 4.10
CA THR A 53 7.66 3.65 3.83
C THR A 53 6.35 2.98 3.46
N GLN A 54 6.24 2.60 2.20
CA GLN A 54 5.00 2.06 1.63
C GLN A 54 5.00 0.54 1.63
N GLY A 55 3.86 -0.04 1.97
CA GLY A 55 3.51 -1.43 1.65
C GLY A 55 2.69 -1.48 0.37
N LEU A 56 2.55 -2.68 -0.17
CA LEU A 56 1.74 -2.97 -1.36
C LEU A 56 0.39 -3.48 -0.89
N ILE A 57 -0.65 -2.67 -1.06
CA ILE A 57 -1.96 -2.88 -0.44
C ILE A 57 -3.03 -3.11 -1.51
N ALA A 58 -3.75 -4.23 -1.37
CA ALA A 58 -4.91 -4.61 -2.16
C ALA A 58 -6.02 -5.12 -1.22
N GLY A 59 -6.81 -4.19 -0.69
CA GLY A 59 -7.85 -4.48 0.29
C GLY A 59 -7.24 -5.06 1.58
N HIS A 60 -7.64 -6.28 1.93
CA HIS A 60 -7.09 -6.99 3.10
C HIS A 60 -5.69 -7.58 2.85
N ASN A 61 -5.32 -7.78 1.58
CA ASN A 61 -3.99 -8.27 1.21
C ASN A 61 -2.98 -7.14 1.33
N ARG A 62 -1.99 -7.33 2.20
CA ARG A 62 -1.05 -6.29 2.64
C ARG A 62 0.35 -6.87 2.66
N LEU A 63 1.11 -6.65 1.59
CA LEU A 63 2.51 -7.06 1.53
C LEU A 63 3.39 -5.88 1.98
N VAL A 64 3.96 -5.99 3.17
CA VAL A 64 4.55 -4.86 3.89
C VAL A 64 6.05 -5.10 4.10
N PRO A 65 6.91 -4.08 3.90
CA PRO A 65 8.33 -4.21 4.21
C PRO A 65 8.58 -4.08 5.71
N SER A 66 9.52 -4.86 6.24
CA SER A 66 9.93 -4.81 7.65
C SER A 66 10.60 -3.49 8.04
N GLN A 67 11.14 -2.78 7.04
CA GLN A 67 11.89 -1.53 7.20
C GLN A 67 11.92 -0.73 5.89
N GLY A 68 12.77 0.29 5.80
CA GLY A 68 12.93 1.07 4.57
C GLY A 68 13.29 0.18 3.37
N THR A 69 12.65 0.42 2.22
CA THR A 69 12.78 -0.41 1.00
C THR A 69 14.15 -0.32 0.34
N SER A 70 14.96 0.70 0.66
CA SER A 70 16.35 0.82 0.24
C SER A 70 17.32 -0.06 1.04
N ASN A 71 16.87 -0.67 2.14
CA ASN A 71 17.72 -1.54 2.95
C ASN A 71 17.91 -2.89 2.25
N ALA A 72 19.16 -3.32 2.07
CA ALA A 72 19.51 -4.60 1.45
C ALA A 72 18.98 -5.83 2.21
N ARG A 73 18.65 -5.69 3.50
CA ARG A 73 18.09 -6.73 4.37
C ARG A 73 16.58 -6.58 4.56
N VAL A 74 15.89 -5.80 3.72
CA VAL A 74 14.44 -5.65 3.81
C VAL A 74 13.76 -7.01 3.57
N VAL A 75 12.81 -7.34 4.44
CA VAL A 75 11.96 -8.53 4.31
C VAL A 75 10.54 -8.05 4.08
N TYR A 76 9.85 -8.62 3.10
CA TYR A 76 8.42 -8.37 2.89
C TYR A 76 7.62 -9.50 3.51
N TYR A 77 6.53 -9.15 4.17
CA TYR A 77 5.65 -10.11 4.83
C TYR A 77 4.19 -9.72 4.62
N MET A 78 3.31 -10.72 4.67
CA MET A 78 1.87 -10.53 4.58
C MET A 78 1.32 -10.10 5.95
N ALA A 79 1.05 -8.81 6.11
CA ALA A 79 0.67 -8.22 7.39
C ALA A 79 -0.71 -8.66 7.90
N HIS A 80 -1.57 -9.25 7.07
CA HIS A 80 -2.84 -9.80 7.53
C HIS A 80 -2.72 -11.15 8.25
N PHE A 81 -1.59 -11.85 8.08
CA PHE A 81 -1.28 -13.05 8.86
C PHE A 81 -0.47 -12.74 10.12
N LEU A 82 -0.13 -11.47 10.35
CA LEU A 82 0.65 -11.04 11.50
C LEU A 82 -0.19 -11.16 12.77
N GLY A 83 0.26 -11.97 13.73
CA GLY A 83 -0.35 -12.06 15.05
C GLY A 83 0.29 -11.12 16.05
N ASN A 84 1.55 -11.41 16.42
CA ASN A 84 2.28 -10.63 17.41
C ASN A 84 3.70 -10.31 16.94
N TYR A 85 4.29 -9.26 17.51
CA TYR A 85 5.69 -8.90 17.28
C TYR A 85 6.28 -8.24 18.52
N CYS A 86 7.50 -8.62 18.89
CA CYS A 86 8.21 -8.06 20.03
C CYS A 86 9.71 -8.00 19.78
N TYR A 87 10.41 -7.15 20.54
CA TYR A 87 11.87 -7.15 20.50
C TYR A 87 12.42 -8.27 21.38
N SER A 88 13.27 -9.13 20.82
CA SER A 88 13.99 -10.15 21.56
C SER A 88 15.36 -9.60 21.96
N THR A 89 15.56 -9.39 23.25
CA THR A 89 16.85 -8.95 23.81
C THR A 89 17.94 -10.02 23.66
N GLU A 90 17.58 -11.30 23.74
CA GLU A 90 18.51 -12.43 23.58
C GLU A 90 19.14 -12.48 22.18
N ARG A 91 18.34 -12.20 21.15
CA ARG A 91 18.75 -12.32 19.74
C ARG A 91 19.07 -10.97 19.09
N ASP A 92 18.90 -9.88 19.83
CA ASP A 92 19.01 -8.49 19.37
C ASP A 92 18.22 -8.22 18.07
N ARG A 93 17.02 -8.80 17.97
CA ARG A 93 16.20 -8.82 16.75
C ARG A 93 14.72 -8.75 17.06
N LEU A 94 13.94 -8.33 16.07
CA LEU A 94 12.48 -8.38 16.13
C LEU A 94 12.00 -9.81 15.94
N LEU A 95 11.31 -10.37 16.93
CA LEU A 95 10.55 -11.61 16.79
C LEU A 95 9.16 -11.28 16.24
N VAL A 96 8.78 -11.94 15.16
CA VAL A 96 7.50 -11.78 14.48
C VAL A 96 6.80 -13.12 14.41
N SER A 97 5.54 -13.17 14.84
CA SER A 97 4.70 -14.36 14.88
C SER A 97 3.54 -14.24 13.89
N PHE A 98 3.29 -15.30 13.14
CA PHE A 98 2.16 -15.42 12.23
C PHE A 98 1.17 -16.45 12.80
N GLU A 99 -0.03 -15.99 13.16
CA GLU A 99 -1.01 -16.78 13.91
C GLU A 99 -1.51 -17.99 13.11
N ASP A 100 -1.90 -17.78 11.86
CA ASP A 100 -2.49 -18.82 11.01
C ASP A 100 -1.52 -19.95 10.64
N PHE A 101 -0.22 -19.75 10.85
CA PHE A 101 0.83 -20.70 10.43
C PHE A 101 1.67 -21.22 11.58
N HIS A 102 1.40 -20.79 12.82
CA HIS A 102 2.24 -21.08 13.99
C HIS A 102 3.74 -20.83 13.74
N LEU A 103 4.05 -19.82 12.91
CA LEU A 103 5.39 -19.53 12.43
C LEU A 103 5.97 -18.35 13.20
N GLN A 104 7.21 -18.47 13.64
CA GLN A 104 7.95 -17.39 14.28
C GLN A 104 9.28 -17.15 13.57
N ILE A 105 9.57 -15.89 13.26
CA ILE A 105 10.80 -15.49 12.57
C ILE A 105 11.48 -14.31 13.26
N TYR A 106 12.81 -14.30 13.21
CA TYR A 106 13.61 -13.17 13.65
C TYR A 106 13.99 -12.29 12.46
N ILE A 107 13.65 -11.01 12.52
CA ILE A 107 13.93 -10.02 11.48
C ILE A 107 14.89 -8.96 12.02
N ASP A 108 15.86 -8.59 11.20
CA ASP A 108 16.76 -7.46 11.44
C ASP A 108 16.04 -6.14 11.13
N ALA A 109 15.24 -5.66 12.08
CA ALA A 109 14.48 -4.43 12.00
C ALA A 109 14.21 -3.83 13.40
N SER A 110 14.18 -2.50 13.50
CA SER A 110 13.80 -1.83 14.75
C SER A 110 12.29 -1.99 15.02
N LEU A 111 11.91 -2.30 16.26
CA LEU A 111 10.51 -2.40 16.68
C LEU A 111 9.70 -1.12 16.38
N LYS A 112 10.29 0.05 16.64
CA LYS A 112 9.63 1.35 16.39
C LYS A 112 9.29 1.56 14.91
N SER A 113 10.23 1.28 14.02
CA SER A 113 9.98 1.42 12.57
C SER A 113 8.98 0.38 12.08
N PHE A 114 9.10 -0.86 12.53
CA PHE A 114 8.18 -1.94 12.17
C PHE A 114 6.73 -1.57 12.55
N LYS A 115 6.49 -1.18 13.81
CA LYS A 115 5.18 -0.74 14.30
C LYS A 115 4.62 0.43 13.48
N ARG A 116 5.45 1.43 13.17
CA ARG A 116 5.05 2.58 12.33
C ARG A 116 4.58 2.13 10.94
N ILE A 117 5.30 1.21 10.32
CA ILE A 117 4.99 0.72 8.97
C ILE A 117 3.71 -0.12 8.97
N VAL A 118 3.56 -1.05 9.91
CA VAL A 118 2.34 -1.87 10.07
C VAL A 118 1.12 -0.99 10.27
N ASN A 119 1.17 -0.07 11.24
CA ASN A 119 0.06 0.84 11.52
C ASN A 119 -0.31 1.71 10.29
N ALA A 120 0.68 2.11 9.49
CA ALA A 120 0.40 2.85 8.26
C ALA A 120 -0.29 1.96 7.22
N ALA A 121 0.16 0.73 7.03
CA ALA A 121 -0.47 -0.24 6.12
C ALA A 121 -1.91 -0.57 6.54
N ASP A 122 -2.19 -0.71 7.84
CA ASP A 122 -3.54 -0.92 8.36
C ASP A 122 -4.46 0.25 8.00
N ARG A 123 -4.01 1.48 8.26
CA ARG A 123 -4.77 2.69 7.94
C ARG A 123 -5.01 2.84 6.44
N VAL A 124 -4.01 2.55 5.60
CA VAL A 124 -4.16 2.58 4.15
C VAL A 124 -5.17 1.54 3.67
N SER A 125 -5.11 0.31 4.18
CA SER A 125 -6.08 -0.75 3.84
C SER A 125 -7.51 -0.35 4.19
N VAL A 126 -7.74 0.22 5.38
CA VAL A 126 -9.06 0.74 5.77
C VAL A 126 -9.53 1.82 4.81
N LEU A 127 -8.69 2.81 4.47
CA LEU A 127 -9.03 3.87 3.52
C LEU A 127 -9.32 3.33 2.11
N GLN A 128 -8.57 2.32 1.66
CA GLN A 128 -8.77 1.70 0.35
C GLN A 128 -10.10 0.94 0.31
N LEU A 129 -10.39 0.12 1.32
CA LEU A 129 -11.64 -0.62 1.43
C LEU A 129 -12.85 0.33 1.52
N GLN A 130 -12.75 1.40 2.31
CA GLN A 130 -13.78 2.43 2.37
C GLN A 130 -14.01 3.09 1.00
N ASN A 131 -12.95 3.43 0.27
CA ASN A 131 -13.10 4.00 -1.07
C ASN A 131 -13.75 3.01 -2.06
N ILE A 132 -13.41 1.72 -1.98
CA ILE A 132 -14.03 0.67 -2.80
C ILE A 132 -15.52 0.51 -2.46
N GLN A 133 -15.86 0.37 -1.18
CA GLN A 133 -17.24 0.26 -0.71
C GLN A 133 -18.09 1.45 -1.18
N ASN A 134 -17.54 2.66 -1.10
CA ASN A 134 -18.22 3.86 -1.59
C ASN A 134 -18.40 3.87 -3.11
N LYS A 135 -17.41 3.42 -3.89
CA LYS A 135 -17.57 3.25 -5.35
C LYS A 135 -18.67 2.24 -5.66
N ILE A 136 -18.75 1.14 -4.91
CA ILE A 136 -19.84 0.16 -5.03
C ILE A 136 -21.18 0.82 -4.69
N ALA A 137 -21.30 1.59 -3.61
CA ALA A 137 -22.54 2.30 -3.29
C ALA A 137 -22.97 3.32 -4.36
N LEU A 138 -22.02 3.98 -5.02
CA LEU A 138 -22.31 5.00 -6.04
C LEU A 138 -22.63 4.43 -7.42
N TYR A 139 -21.89 3.40 -7.83
CA TYR A 139 -21.89 2.90 -9.21
C TYR A 139 -22.19 1.40 -9.31
N GLY A 140 -22.15 0.68 -8.19
CA GLY A 140 -22.33 -0.76 -8.13
C GLY A 140 -23.78 -1.17 -8.33
N MET A 141 -23.93 -2.30 -9.02
CA MET A 141 -25.20 -3.00 -9.18
C MET A 141 -25.00 -4.44 -8.75
N TRP A 142 -25.93 -4.94 -7.93
CA TRP A 142 -26.02 -6.34 -7.54
C TRP A 142 -27.00 -7.04 -8.46
N ARG A 143 -26.62 -8.21 -8.95
CA ARG A 143 -27.53 -9.09 -9.69
C ARG A 143 -28.25 -9.99 -8.70
N THR A 144 -29.57 -9.87 -8.64
CA THR A 144 -30.43 -10.86 -8.00
C THR A 144 -30.92 -11.86 -9.05
N GLU A 145 -31.61 -12.92 -8.62
CA GLU A 145 -32.20 -13.92 -9.52
C GLU A 145 -33.11 -13.30 -10.59
N SER A 146 -33.71 -12.14 -10.30
CA SER A 146 -34.72 -11.52 -11.15
C SER A 146 -34.32 -10.16 -11.74
N ASN A 147 -33.37 -9.42 -11.13
CA ASN A 147 -33.09 -8.02 -11.52
C ASN A 147 -31.65 -7.57 -11.18
N LEU A 148 -31.26 -6.41 -11.74
CA LEU A 148 -30.10 -5.63 -11.28
C LEU A 148 -30.57 -4.54 -10.31
N ILE A 149 -30.06 -4.54 -9.08
CA ILE A 149 -30.42 -3.57 -8.04
C ILE A 149 -29.18 -2.73 -7.71
N ARG A 150 -29.32 -1.41 -7.59
CA ARG A 150 -28.21 -0.55 -7.14
C ARG A 150 -27.81 -0.89 -5.71
N ALA A 151 -26.51 -0.87 -5.44
CA ALA A 151 -26.03 -0.88 -4.06
C ALA A 151 -26.57 0.36 -3.32
N SER A 152 -27.05 0.19 -2.10
CA SER A 152 -27.60 1.28 -1.28
C SER A 152 -26.71 1.56 -0.08
N ASP A 153 -26.61 2.83 0.32
CA ASP A 153 -25.89 3.29 1.50
C ASP A 153 -26.59 4.54 2.08
N THR A 154 -26.25 4.96 3.31
CA THR A 154 -26.81 6.16 3.93
C THR A 154 -26.30 7.44 3.28
N TYR A 155 -27.02 8.57 3.46
CA TYR A 155 -26.59 9.85 2.91
C TYR A 155 -25.24 10.34 3.47
N CYS A 156 -25.01 10.16 4.78
CA CYS A 156 -23.77 10.61 5.43
C CYS A 156 -22.55 9.81 4.97
N SER A 157 -22.65 8.47 4.94
CA SER A 157 -21.59 7.60 4.41
C SER A 157 -21.28 7.93 2.95
N ARG A 158 -22.30 8.25 2.15
CA ARG A 158 -22.13 8.71 0.76
C ARG A 158 -21.34 10.01 0.66
N GLN A 159 -21.61 11.00 1.51
CA GLN A 159 -20.89 12.29 1.50
C GLN A 159 -19.42 12.13 1.92
N ASP A 160 -19.17 11.36 2.98
CA ASP A 160 -17.80 11.10 3.44
C ASP A 160 -17.01 10.27 2.43
N GLY A 161 -17.67 9.31 1.78
CA GLY A 161 -17.12 8.52 0.69
C GLY A 161 -16.75 9.33 -0.55
N LEU A 162 -17.63 10.25 -0.96
CA LEU A 162 -17.37 11.17 -2.06
C LEU A 162 -16.16 12.06 -1.76
N ARG A 163 -16.07 12.62 -0.54
CA ARG A 163 -14.93 13.42 -0.11
C ARG A 163 -13.63 12.62 -0.13
N LEU A 164 -13.63 11.41 0.43
CA LEU A 164 -12.46 10.53 0.39
C LEU A 164 -12.05 10.20 -1.05
N ASN A 165 -13.01 9.88 -1.91
CA ASN A 165 -12.74 9.55 -3.31
C ASN A 165 -12.15 10.74 -4.08
N GLN A 166 -12.74 11.94 -3.91
CA GLN A 166 -12.26 13.17 -4.51
C GLN A 166 -10.86 13.52 -4.03
N ASP A 167 -10.61 13.45 -2.72
CA ASP A 167 -9.30 13.68 -2.14
C ASP A 167 -8.24 12.73 -2.71
N VAL A 168 -8.53 11.43 -2.76
CA VAL A 168 -7.61 10.41 -3.29
C VAL A 168 -7.34 10.69 -4.78
N ARG A 169 -8.37 10.93 -5.59
CA ARG A 169 -8.21 11.26 -7.02
C ARG A 169 -7.41 12.54 -7.25
N PHE A 170 -7.67 13.56 -6.43
CA PHE A 170 -6.95 14.82 -6.47
C PHE A 170 -5.45 14.59 -6.23
N GLN A 171 -5.11 13.86 -5.17
CA GLN A 171 -3.71 13.54 -4.84
C GLN A 171 -3.04 12.66 -5.91
N MET A 172 -3.76 11.68 -6.47
CA MET A 172 -3.26 10.86 -7.57
C MET A 172 -2.87 11.71 -8.79
N LEU A 173 -3.70 12.70 -9.16
CA LEU A 173 -3.41 13.59 -10.28
C LEU A 173 -2.22 14.50 -10.01
N LEU A 174 -2.10 15.04 -8.79
CA LEU A 174 -0.93 15.84 -8.40
C LEU A 174 0.35 15.00 -8.47
N ASN A 175 0.32 13.79 -7.94
CA ASN A 175 1.46 12.88 -7.94
C ASN A 175 1.84 12.46 -9.37
N ALA A 176 0.86 12.19 -10.23
CA ALA A 176 1.10 11.87 -11.64
C ALA A 176 1.71 13.06 -12.42
N ALA A 177 1.19 14.27 -12.20
CA ALA A 177 1.71 15.49 -12.83
C ALA A 177 3.14 15.79 -12.36
N ARG A 178 3.41 15.65 -11.05
CA ARG A 178 4.75 15.81 -10.48
C ARG A 178 5.73 14.81 -11.05
N ALA A 179 5.36 13.52 -11.09
CA ALA A 179 6.21 12.48 -11.68
C ALA A 179 6.51 12.76 -13.16
N SER A 180 5.51 13.21 -13.91
CA SER A 180 5.68 13.58 -15.33
C SER A 180 6.63 14.77 -15.50
N PHE A 181 6.54 15.77 -14.62
CA PHE A 181 7.45 16.93 -14.62
C PHE A 181 8.89 16.50 -14.37
N ILE A 182 9.14 15.74 -13.30
CA ILE A 182 10.49 15.23 -12.96
C ILE A 182 11.07 14.40 -14.11
N ASN A 183 10.27 13.53 -14.72
CA ASN A 183 10.73 12.71 -15.84
C ASN A 183 11.07 13.54 -17.09
N THR A 184 10.46 14.72 -17.26
CA THR A 184 10.66 15.57 -18.43
C THR A 184 11.84 16.53 -18.23
N PHE A 185 11.94 17.14 -17.04
CA PHE A 185 12.89 18.22 -16.76
C PHE A 185 14.06 17.80 -15.88
N GLY A 186 14.01 16.62 -15.26
CA GLY A 186 15.07 16.09 -14.39
C GLY A 186 15.15 16.76 -13.01
N GLU A 187 14.22 17.65 -12.68
CA GLU A 187 14.20 18.42 -11.44
C GLU A 187 12.81 18.43 -10.79
N GLU A 188 12.77 18.77 -9.50
CA GLU A 188 11.52 18.95 -8.77
C GLU A 188 10.83 20.25 -9.20
N PRO A 189 9.49 20.26 -9.37
CA PRO A 189 8.80 21.50 -9.69
C PRO A 189 8.95 22.50 -8.55
N ASP A 190 9.18 23.76 -8.91
CA ASP A 190 9.30 24.86 -7.94
C ASP A 190 7.99 25.06 -7.13
N ALA A 191 8.06 25.93 -6.12
CA ALA A 191 6.91 26.19 -5.25
C ALA A 191 5.72 26.82 -6.00
N ASP A 192 5.99 27.70 -6.98
CA ASP A 192 4.97 28.42 -7.72
C ASP A 192 4.22 27.49 -8.68
N PHE A 193 4.94 26.64 -9.41
CA PHE A 193 4.36 25.61 -10.28
C PHE A 193 3.48 24.65 -9.47
N ARG A 194 3.97 24.18 -8.32
CA ARG A 194 3.17 23.31 -7.42
C ARG A 194 1.89 24.01 -6.98
N HIS A 195 1.98 25.27 -6.58
CA HIS A 195 0.81 26.04 -6.15
C HIS A 195 -0.20 26.25 -7.29
N GLN A 196 0.26 26.59 -8.48
CA GLN A 196 -0.61 26.74 -9.66
C GLN A 196 -1.25 25.43 -10.09
N LEU A 197 -0.52 24.32 -10.01
CA LEU A 197 -1.03 22.99 -10.29
C LEU A 197 -2.13 22.61 -9.30
N GLU A 198 -1.88 22.74 -7.99
CA GLU A 198 -2.87 22.49 -6.94
C GLU A 198 -4.13 23.33 -7.15
N ARG A 199 -3.97 24.62 -7.46
CA ARG A 199 -5.08 25.54 -7.73
C ARG A 199 -5.87 25.15 -8.97
N SER A 200 -5.20 24.76 -10.05
CA SER A 200 -5.82 24.38 -11.32
C SER A 200 -6.60 23.07 -11.20
N VAL A 201 -6.04 22.09 -10.50
CA VAL A 201 -6.72 20.83 -10.22
C VAL A 201 -7.90 21.07 -9.27
N ASN A 202 -7.73 21.87 -8.21
CA ASN A 202 -8.81 22.14 -7.23
C ASN A 202 -10.04 22.80 -7.88
N ARG A 203 -9.84 23.73 -8.81
CA ARG A 203 -10.92 24.37 -9.57
C ARG A 203 -11.78 23.38 -10.35
N ARG A 204 -11.22 22.26 -10.81
CA ARG A 204 -11.94 21.23 -11.57
C ARG A 204 -12.69 20.22 -10.69
N PHE A 205 -12.30 20.04 -9.43
CA PHE A 205 -12.93 19.07 -8.52
C PHE A 205 -13.96 19.69 -7.56
N ARG A 206 -13.98 21.02 -7.42
CA ARG A 206 -14.95 21.76 -6.60
C ARG A 206 -15.88 22.69 -7.40
N GLY A 207 -15.74 22.71 -8.73
CA GLY A 207 -16.60 23.46 -9.64
C GLY A 207 -17.78 22.64 -10.13
#